data_AF-A0A0G4M936-F1
#
_entry.id   AF-A0A0G4M936-F1
#
_cell.length_a   1.000
_cell.length_b   1.000
_cell.length_c   1.000
_cell.angle_alpha   90.00
_cell.angle_beta   90.00
_cell.angle_gamma   90.00
#
_symmetry.space_group_name_H-M   'P 1'
#
loop_
_entity.id
_entity.type
_entity.pdbx_description
1 polymer ?
#
loop_
_entity_poly.entity_id
_entity_poly.type
_entity_poly.pdbx_seq_one_letter_code
_entity_poly.pdbx_strand_id
1 'polypeptide(L)'
;MPIDLSKIVFIATANSLDTIPAPLLDRMETIYLPGYTTLEKRHIAMQHLVPKQIRVNGLAEDQINFNKEVVSKIIESYTREAGVRNLEREIGSVCRAKAVDFAEAKDGGQLETYRAQLTVDDIETILGIERFEEEIAETTSRPGIVTGLVAYSSGGNGSILFIEVADMPGDGRLQLTGKLGDVLKESVEVALSWVKAHAFELGLTSDPTTNIMKERSIHVHCPSGAIPKDGPSSGIGQAIALISLFSGKSVPPTMAMT
;
A
#
# COMPACT_ATOMS: atom_id res chain seq x y z
N MET A 1 11.41 51.60 -3.54
CA MET A 1 11.65 51.41 -2.10
C MET A 1 11.76 49.92 -1.82
N PRO A 2 12.74 49.45 -1.03
CA PRO A 2 12.78 48.06 -0.60
C PRO A 2 11.60 47.76 0.34
N ILE A 3 11.08 46.52 0.29
CA ILE A 3 9.99 46.02 1.14
C ILE A 3 10.60 45.16 2.26
N ASP A 4 10.23 45.44 3.52
CA ASP A 4 10.65 44.67 4.68
C ASP A 4 9.72 43.47 4.93
N LEU A 5 10.30 42.26 5.02
CA LEU A 5 9.58 41.00 5.28
C LEU A 5 9.98 40.35 6.61
N SER A 6 10.71 41.06 7.49
CA SER A 6 11.28 40.53 8.74
C SER A 6 10.27 39.95 9.72
N LYS A 7 8.99 40.36 9.64
CA LYS A 7 7.89 39.89 10.50
C LYS A 7 6.96 38.90 9.81
N ILE A 8 7.34 38.36 8.66
CA ILE A 8 6.55 37.38 7.91
C ILE A 8 7.04 35.98 8.24
N VAL A 9 6.10 35.10 8.59
CA VAL A 9 6.35 33.66 8.71
C VAL A 9 6.10 33.01 7.36
N PHE A 10 7.10 32.31 6.84
CA PHE A 10 6.99 31.55 5.59
C PHE A 10 6.75 30.07 5.92
N ILE A 11 5.73 29.49 5.31
CA ILE A 11 5.44 28.06 5.39
C ILE A 11 5.41 27.53 3.96
N ALA A 12 6.26 26.53 3.69
CA ALA A 12 6.30 25.82 2.42
C ALA A 12 5.89 24.36 2.65
N THR A 13 5.17 23.79 1.70
CA THR A 13 4.76 22.38 1.72
C THR A 13 5.34 21.67 0.50
N ALA A 14 5.89 20.48 0.69
CA ALA A 14 6.41 19.65 -0.38
C ALA A 14 6.05 18.17 -0.15
N ASN A 15 5.84 17.42 -1.23
CA ASN A 15 5.58 15.98 -1.17
C ASN A 15 6.88 15.15 -1.24
N SER A 16 7.93 15.70 -1.85
CA SER A 16 9.29 15.14 -1.89
C SER A 16 10.30 16.28 -1.77
N LEU A 17 11.43 15.99 -1.14
CA LEU A 17 12.55 16.92 -1.00
C LEU A 17 13.50 16.88 -2.22
N ASP A 18 13.42 15.84 -3.05
CA ASP A 18 14.41 15.56 -4.11
C ASP A 18 14.44 16.63 -5.20
N THR A 19 13.30 17.30 -5.41
CA THR A 19 13.16 18.35 -6.43
C THR A 19 13.44 19.74 -5.88
N ILE A 20 13.66 19.88 -4.57
CA ILE A 20 13.90 21.18 -3.94
C ILE A 20 15.38 21.55 -4.10
N PRO A 21 15.69 22.74 -4.65
CA PRO A 21 17.07 23.22 -4.74
C PRO A 21 17.74 23.28 -3.36
N ALA A 22 18.94 22.71 -3.24
CA ALA A 22 19.71 22.70 -1.99
C ALA A 22 19.83 24.07 -1.29
N PRO A 23 20.00 25.21 -2.00
CA PRO A 23 20.07 26.53 -1.36
C PRO A 23 18.78 26.97 -0.65
N LEU A 24 17.62 26.45 -1.07
CA LEU A 24 16.36 26.69 -0.39
C LEU A 24 16.22 25.75 0.81
N LEU A 25 16.55 24.47 0.62
CA LEU A 25 16.42 23.46 1.68
C LEU A 25 17.27 23.79 2.90
N ASP A 26 18.50 24.28 2.69
CA ASP A 26 19.42 24.72 3.76
C ASP A 26 18.90 25.91 4.59
N ARG A 27 17.89 26.63 4.08
CA ARG A 27 17.28 27.79 4.73
C ARG A 27 15.91 27.49 5.35
N MET A 28 15.49 26.23 5.36
CA MET A 28 14.19 25.80 5.86
C MET A 28 14.35 24.77 6.98
N GLU A 29 13.51 24.88 8.01
CA GLU A 29 13.32 23.78 8.96
C GLU A 29 12.36 22.76 8.36
N THR A 30 12.80 21.51 8.25
CA THR A 30 11.99 20.44 7.67
C THR A 30 11.19 19.72 8.75
N ILE A 31 9.86 19.79 8.65
CA ILE A 31 8.94 19.04 9.52
C ILE A 31 8.32 17.93 8.69
N TYR A 32 8.55 16.68 9.09
CA TYR A 32 8.00 15.51 8.42
C TYR A 32 6.62 15.16 9.00
N LEU A 33 5.62 15.03 8.12
CA LEU A 33 4.27 14.61 8.49
C LEU A 33 4.02 13.19 7.95
N PRO A 34 3.98 12.17 8.83
CA PRO A 34 3.70 10.81 8.40
C PRO A 34 2.24 10.64 7.95
N GLY A 35 1.97 9.53 7.27
CA GLY A 35 0.60 9.09 6.99
C GLY A 35 -0.16 8.68 8.25
N TYR A 36 -1.45 8.41 8.08
CA TYR A 36 -2.34 7.96 9.14
C TYR A 36 -2.61 6.45 9.06
N THR A 37 -2.64 5.79 10.20
CA THR A 37 -3.17 4.43 10.36
C THR A 37 -4.68 4.38 10.11
N THR A 38 -5.23 3.20 9.82
CA THR A 38 -6.69 3.00 9.65
C THR A 38 -7.47 3.52 10.86
N LEU A 39 -6.95 3.30 12.08
CA LEU A 39 -7.58 3.78 13.31
C LEU A 39 -7.59 5.31 13.41
N GLU A 40 -6.47 5.96 13.08
CA GLU A 40 -6.38 7.42 13.06
C GLU A 40 -7.28 8.01 11.98
N LYS A 41 -7.29 7.44 10.77
CA LYS A 41 -8.20 7.87 9.69
C LYS A 41 -9.65 7.77 10.09
N ARG A 42 -10.05 6.68 10.76
CA ARG A 42 -11.42 6.53 11.27
C ARG A 42 -11.75 7.61 12.29
N HIS A 43 -10.82 7.95 13.18
CA HIS A 43 -11.03 9.02 14.15
C HIS A 43 -11.17 10.39 13.47
N ILE A 44 -10.25 10.71 12.56
CA ILE A 44 -10.28 11.94 11.74
C ILE A 44 -11.58 12.03 10.95
N ALA A 45 -12.01 10.93 10.34
CA ALA A 45 -13.24 10.88 9.56
C ALA A 45 -14.47 11.18 10.42
N MET A 46 -14.62 10.48 11.55
CA MET A 46 -15.77 10.66 12.45
C MET A 46 -15.81 12.05 13.08
N GLN A 47 -14.66 12.62 13.46
CA GLN A 47 -14.62 13.92 14.16
C GLN A 47 -14.65 15.12 13.22
N HIS A 48 -14.10 14.99 12.01
CA HIS A 48 -13.87 16.13 11.13
C HIS A 48 -14.48 15.96 9.75
N LEU A 49 -14.22 14.84 9.05
CA LEU A 49 -14.62 14.71 7.64
C LEU A 49 -16.13 14.50 7.49
N VAL A 50 -16.74 13.62 8.28
CA VAL A 50 -18.18 13.35 8.23
C VAL A 50 -18.99 14.61 8.57
N PRO A 51 -18.76 15.31 9.71
CA PRO A 51 -19.50 16.54 10.01
C PRO A 51 -19.26 17.65 8.98
N LYS A 52 -18.07 17.71 8.37
CA LYS A 52 -17.77 18.65 7.28
C LYS A 52 -18.57 18.31 6.02
N GLN A 53 -18.58 17.06 5.59
CA GLN A 53 -19.27 16.62 4.37
C GLN A 53 -20.80 16.69 4.52
N ILE A 54 -21.36 16.38 5.69
CA ILE A 54 -22.80 16.56 5.96
C ILE A 54 -23.21 18.02 5.72
N ARG A 55 -22.48 18.98 6.30
CA ARG A 55 -22.74 20.42 6.13
C ARG A 55 -22.56 20.90 4.69
N VAL A 56 -21.48 20.49 4.03
CA VAL A 56 -21.18 20.91 2.64
C VAL A 56 -22.25 20.41 1.66
N ASN A 57 -22.85 19.25 1.93
CA ASN A 57 -23.91 18.69 1.09
C ASN A 57 -25.32 19.11 1.54
N GLY A 58 -25.45 20.02 2.51
CA GLY A 58 -26.74 20.58 2.93
C GLY A 58 -27.64 19.62 3.72
N LEU A 59 -27.08 18.57 4.30
CA LEU A 59 -27.81 17.64 5.16
C LEU A 59 -27.79 18.10 6.62
N ALA A 60 -28.87 17.80 7.35
CA ALA A 60 -28.90 17.89 8.80
C ALA A 60 -28.32 16.61 9.44
N GLU A 61 -27.89 16.70 10.70
CA GLU A 61 -27.23 15.57 11.40
C GLU A 61 -28.16 14.36 11.61
N ASP A 62 -29.47 14.56 11.63
CA ASP A 62 -30.48 13.51 11.75
C ASP A 62 -30.86 12.86 10.41
N GLN A 63 -30.47 13.47 9.29
CA GLN A 63 -30.76 12.96 7.95
C GLN A 63 -29.74 11.91 7.50
N ILE A 64 -28.57 11.84 8.11
CA ILE A 64 -27.55 10.85 7.76
C ILE A 64 -26.70 10.51 8.97
N ASN A 65 -26.55 9.22 9.25
CA ASN A 65 -25.72 8.75 10.36
C ASN A 65 -24.70 7.73 9.89
N PHE A 66 -23.42 8.06 10.10
CA PHE A 66 -22.29 7.17 9.87
C PHE A 66 -21.95 6.43 11.16
N ASN A 67 -21.88 5.10 11.09
CA ASN A 67 -21.28 4.32 12.16
C ASN A 67 -19.80 4.01 11.87
N LYS A 68 -19.09 3.46 12.85
CA LYS A 68 -17.66 3.13 12.73
C LYS A 68 -17.40 2.06 11.67
N GLU A 69 -18.30 1.09 11.51
CA GLU A 69 -18.15 0.00 10.53
C GLU A 69 -18.22 0.54 9.09
N VAL A 70 -19.20 1.41 8.80
CA VAL A 70 -19.36 2.09 7.51
C VAL A 70 -18.10 2.88 7.15
N VAL A 71 -17.58 3.67 8.10
CA VAL A 71 -16.35 4.43 7.85
C VAL A 71 -15.16 3.51 7.64
N SER A 72 -15.06 2.40 8.38
CA SER A 72 -13.97 1.43 8.22
C SER A 72 -14.04 0.77 6.83
N LYS A 73 -15.24 0.37 6.36
CA LYS A 73 -15.46 -0.13 5.00
C LYS A 73 -15.01 0.85 3.93
N ILE A 74 -15.34 2.15 4.06
CA ILE A 74 -14.90 3.16 3.10
C ILE A 74 -13.36 3.25 3.08
N ILE A 75 -12.73 3.26 4.27
CA ILE A 75 -11.27 3.34 4.38
C ILE A 75 -10.61 2.13 3.71
N GLU A 76 -11.08 0.92 4.01
CA GLU A 76 -10.45 -0.35 3.61
C GLU A 76 -10.73 -0.70 2.14
N SER A 77 -11.97 -0.58 1.67
CA SER A 77 -12.39 -1.06 0.34
C SER A 77 -12.37 0.01 -0.76
N TYR A 78 -12.37 1.30 -0.40
CA TYR A 78 -12.55 2.40 -1.36
C TYR A 78 -11.45 3.47 -1.34
N THR A 79 -10.47 3.36 -0.43
CA THR A 79 -9.33 4.30 -0.38
C THR A 79 -7.99 3.59 -0.33
N ARG A 80 -6.98 4.16 -0.99
CA ARG A 80 -5.59 3.70 -0.90
C ARG A 80 -4.64 4.89 -1.01
N GLU A 81 -4.33 5.47 0.14
CA GLU A 81 -3.48 6.65 0.30
C GLU A 81 -2.93 6.70 1.74
N ALA A 82 -1.89 7.49 2.01
CA ALA A 82 -1.46 7.76 3.39
C ALA A 82 -2.31 8.84 4.08
N GLY A 83 -2.83 9.79 3.30
CA GLY A 83 -3.69 10.87 3.77
C GLY A 83 -5.16 10.48 3.88
N VAL A 84 -6.03 11.49 3.81
CA VAL A 84 -7.49 11.34 3.91
C VAL A 84 -8.24 12.08 2.79
N ARG A 85 -7.58 12.39 1.67
CA ARG A 85 -8.18 13.16 0.58
C ARG A 85 -9.20 12.36 -0.21
N ASN A 86 -8.84 11.14 -0.61
CA ASN A 86 -9.78 10.20 -1.22
C ASN A 86 -10.84 9.78 -0.21
N LEU A 87 -10.48 9.58 1.06
CA LEU A 87 -11.46 9.30 2.12
C LEU A 87 -12.53 10.40 2.22
N GLU A 88 -12.13 11.67 2.26
CA GLU A 88 -13.07 12.79 2.25
C GLU A 88 -13.94 12.80 0.99
N ARG A 89 -13.36 12.48 -0.17
CA ARG A 89 -14.10 12.44 -1.45
C ARG A 89 -15.16 11.35 -1.47
N GLU A 90 -14.84 10.13 -1.02
CA GLU A 90 -15.80 9.02 -0.99
C GLU A 90 -16.89 9.28 0.07
N ILE A 91 -16.57 9.81 1.26
CA ILE A 91 -17.57 10.26 2.24
C ILE A 91 -18.50 11.32 1.61
N GLY A 92 -17.96 12.28 0.88
CA GLY A 92 -18.75 13.28 0.16
C GLY A 92 -19.68 12.68 -0.89
N SER A 93 -19.23 11.65 -1.62
CA SER A 93 -20.09 10.91 -2.56
C SER A 93 -21.25 10.20 -1.84
N VAL A 94 -21.00 9.59 -0.68
CA VAL A 94 -22.05 8.97 0.15
C VAL A 94 -23.05 10.02 0.63
N CYS A 95 -22.58 11.16 1.14
CA CYS A 95 -23.46 12.26 1.55
C CYS A 95 -24.32 12.77 0.39
N ARG A 96 -23.75 12.95 -0.81
CA ARG A 96 -24.53 13.39 -1.99
C ARG A 96 -25.61 12.39 -2.37
N ALA A 97 -25.30 11.10 -2.38
CA ALA A 97 -26.28 10.06 -2.69
C ALA A 97 -27.44 10.07 -1.68
N LYS A 98 -27.14 10.17 -0.38
CA LYS A 98 -28.16 10.28 0.66
C LYS A 98 -28.96 11.57 0.62
N ALA A 99 -28.38 12.67 0.12
CA ALA A 99 -29.11 13.90 -0.10
C ALA A 99 -30.12 13.79 -1.25
N VAL A 100 -29.76 13.11 -2.33
CA VAL A 100 -30.69 12.80 -3.42
C VAL A 100 -31.81 11.89 -2.91
N ASP A 101 -31.46 10.79 -2.25
CA ASP A 101 -32.43 9.84 -1.66
C ASP A 101 -33.40 10.54 -0.69
N PHE A 102 -32.89 11.44 0.17
CA PHE A 102 -33.75 12.21 1.08
C PHE A 102 -34.68 13.18 0.33
N ALA A 103 -34.18 13.87 -0.69
CA ALA A 103 -34.98 14.80 -1.49
C ALA A 103 -36.09 14.06 -2.25
N GLU A 104 -35.78 12.92 -2.85
CA GLU A 104 -36.75 12.07 -3.55
C GLU A 104 -37.82 11.53 -2.60
N ALA A 105 -37.43 11.04 -1.41
CA ALA A 105 -38.37 10.60 -0.39
C ALA A 105 -39.28 11.73 0.09
N LYS A 106 -38.75 12.95 0.23
CA LYS A 106 -39.53 14.14 0.59
C LYS A 106 -40.53 14.54 -0.48
N ASP A 107 -40.10 14.62 -1.73
CA ASP A 107 -40.96 15.01 -2.86
C ASP A 107 -42.03 13.95 -3.16
N GLY A 108 -41.71 12.67 -2.93
CA GLY A 108 -42.64 11.55 -3.07
C GLY A 108 -43.59 11.33 -1.89
N GLY A 109 -43.47 12.10 -0.80
CA GLY A 109 -44.27 11.94 0.42
C GLY A 109 -43.97 10.64 1.19
N GLN A 110 -42.77 10.09 1.04
CA GLN A 110 -42.32 8.81 1.60
C GLN A 110 -41.23 8.99 2.68
N LEU A 111 -41.23 10.12 3.39
CA LEU A 111 -40.25 10.38 4.46
C LEU A 111 -40.22 9.30 5.54
N GLU A 112 -41.33 8.59 5.76
CA GLU A 112 -41.43 7.53 6.77
C GLU A 112 -40.66 6.25 6.39
N THR A 113 -40.36 6.04 5.11
CA THR A 113 -39.54 4.92 4.64
C THR A 113 -38.06 5.29 4.51
N TYR A 114 -37.72 6.58 4.64
CA TYR A 114 -36.34 7.05 4.57
C TYR A 114 -35.51 6.54 5.75
N ARG A 115 -34.36 5.94 5.44
CA ARG A 115 -33.41 5.45 6.43
C ARG A 115 -32.19 6.36 6.52
N ALA A 116 -32.05 7.09 7.63
CA ALA A 116 -30.88 7.93 7.88
C ALA A 116 -29.62 7.11 8.25
N GLN A 117 -29.80 5.97 8.90
CA GLN A 117 -28.69 5.11 9.34
C GLN A 117 -28.09 4.34 8.16
N LEU A 118 -26.83 4.63 7.84
CA LEU A 118 -26.06 3.89 6.84
C LEU A 118 -25.64 2.51 7.36
N THR A 119 -25.71 1.51 6.49
CA THR A 119 -25.11 0.18 6.66
C THR A 119 -23.96 -0.04 5.69
N VAL A 120 -23.20 -1.12 5.87
CA VAL A 120 -22.12 -1.50 4.97
C VAL A 120 -22.64 -1.79 3.54
N ASP A 121 -23.80 -2.43 3.41
CA ASP A 121 -24.43 -2.74 2.13
C ASP A 121 -24.85 -1.49 1.35
N ASP A 122 -25.24 -0.42 2.07
CA ASP A 122 -25.55 0.87 1.45
C ASP A 122 -24.31 1.46 0.76
N ILE A 123 -23.11 1.22 1.31
CA ILE A 123 -21.85 1.72 0.74
C ILE A 123 -21.54 1.04 -0.59
N GLU A 124 -21.75 -0.28 -0.69
CA GLU A 124 -21.58 -1.00 -1.95
C GLU A 124 -22.60 -0.57 -3.01
N THR A 125 -23.84 -0.32 -2.59
CA THR A 125 -24.88 0.20 -3.48
C THR A 125 -24.55 1.60 -3.99
N ILE A 126 -24.01 2.47 -3.14
CA ILE A 126 -23.73 3.87 -3.46
C ILE A 126 -22.40 4.07 -4.20
N LEU A 127 -21.32 3.45 -3.72
CA LEU A 127 -19.97 3.62 -4.28
C LEU A 127 -19.63 2.58 -5.35
N GLY A 128 -20.47 1.56 -5.51
CA GLY A 128 -20.29 0.44 -6.43
C GLY A 128 -19.39 -0.65 -5.85
N ILE A 129 -18.92 -1.52 -6.74
CA ILE A 129 -18.01 -2.62 -6.39
C ILE A 129 -16.78 -2.09 -5.63
N GLU A 130 -16.30 -2.91 -4.69
CA GLU A 130 -15.07 -2.62 -3.97
C GLU A 130 -13.90 -2.42 -4.95
N ARG A 131 -13.10 -1.38 -4.70
CA ARG A 131 -11.99 -1.00 -5.60
C ARG A 131 -10.66 -1.57 -5.14
N PHE A 132 -10.54 -1.81 -3.85
CA PHE A 132 -9.35 -2.35 -3.22
C PHE A 132 -9.78 -3.57 -2.43
N GLU A 133 -9.17 -4.71 -2.73
CA GLU A 133 -9.16 -5.82 -1.80
C GLU A 133 -8.16 -5.49 -0.70
N GLU A 134 -8.48 -5.89 0.54
CA GLU A 134 -7.52 -5.88 1.63
C GLU A 134 -6.25 -6.59 1.14
N GLU A 135 -5.07 -5.99 1.34
CA GLU A 135 -3.78 -6.61 1.05
C GLU A 135 -3.56 -7.79 2.03
N ILE A 136 -4.37 -8.83 1.89
CA ILE A 136 -4.15 -10.10 2.52
C ILE A 136 -2.92 -10.64 1.81
N ALA A 137 -1.80 -10.65 2.51
CA ALA A 137 -0.68 -11.48 2.14
C ALA A 137 -1.23 -12.87 1.80
N GLU A 138 -0.99 -13.36 0.59
CA GLU A 138 -1.68 -14.52 -0.01
C GLU A 138 -2.23 -15.49 1.04
N THR A 139 -3.54 -15.73 1.04
CA THR A 139 -4.21 -16.61 2.01
C THR A 139 -3.63 -18.05 1.97
N THR A 140 -2.91 -18.39 0.90
CA THR A 140 -2.13 -19.63 0.75
C THR A 140 -0.64 -19.35 0.60
N SER A 141 0.13 -19.76 1.61
CA SER A 141 1.60 -19.76 1.56
C SER A 141 2.11 -20.90 0.66
N ARG A 142 2.95 -20.56 -0.32
CA ARG A 142 3.63 -21.52 -1.19
C ARG A 142 5.15 -21.37 -1.06
N PRO A 143 5.92 -22.47 -1.11
CA PRO A 143 7.38 -22.38 -1.18
C PRO A 143 7.81 -21.50 -2.35
N GLY A 144 8.73 -20.56 -2.10
CA GLY A 144 9.22 -19.63 -3.11
C GLY A 144 8.48 -18.30 -3.19
N ILE A 145 7.45 -18.07 -2.36
CA ILE A 145 6.75 -16.77 -2.29
C ILE A 145 7.00 -16.11 -0.95
N VAL A 146 7.39 -14.83 -0.98
CA VAL A 146 7.71 -14.02 0.20
C VAL A 146 7.13 -12.62 0.08
N THR A 147 6.56 -12.11 1.17
CA THR A 147 6.10 -10.73 1.27
C THR A 147 7.25 -9.79 1.62
N GLY A 148 7.62 -8.91 0.70
CA GLY A 148 8.59 -7.83 0.88
C GLY A 148 7.92 -6.49 1.17
N LEU A 149 8.55 -5.64 1.98
CA LEU A 149 8.15 -4.24 2.15
C LEU A 149 8.94 -3.36 1.19
N VAL A 150 8.27 -2.39 0.57
CA VAL A 150 8.90 -1.43 -0.34
C VAL A 150 8.52 -0.02 0.06
N ALA A 151 9.52 0.86 0.14
CA ALA A 151 9.31 2.29 0.21
C ALA A 151 9.33 2.88 -1.22
N TYR A 152 8.33 3.68 -1.56
CA TYR A 152 8.34 4.41 -2.84
C TYR A 152 9.28 5.61 -2.78
N SER A 153 9.98 5.89 -3.87
CA SER A 153 10.91 7.03 -3.99
C SER A 153 10.22 8.39 -3.92
N SER A 154 8.93 8.48 -4.25
CA SER A 154 8.20 9.74 -4.44
C SER A 154 7.26 10.15 -3.29
N GLY A 155 7.38 9.54 -2.12
CA GLY A 155 6.62 9.91 -0.94
C GLY A 155 6.72 8.80 0.11
N GLY A 156 6.61 9.15 1.39
CA GLY A 156 6.74 8.24 2.55
C GLY A 156 5.71 7.10 2.64
N ASN A 157 5.11 6.72 1.51
CA ASN A 157 4.21 5.60 1.38
C ASN A 157 5.06 4.33 1.17
N GLY A 158 4.76 3.30 1.96
CA GLY A 158 5.19 1.95 1.68
C GLY A 158 4.07 1.13 1.01
N SER A 159 4.44 0.04 0.36
CA SER A 159 3.49 -1.05 0.06
C SER A 159 4.16 -2.39 0.28
N ILE A 160 3.37 -3.45 0.30
CA ILE A 160 3.90 -4.81 0.17
C ILE A 160 4.17 -5.16 -1.29
N LEU A 161 5.00 -6.17 -1.50
CA LEU A 161 5.34 -6.78 -2.79
C LEU A 161 5.46 -8.30 -2.56
N PHE A 162 5.05 -9.11 -3.52
CA PHE A 162 5.30 -10.56 -3.47
C PHE A 162 6.52 -10.89 -4.31
N ILE A 163 7.59 -11.36 -3.69
CA ILE A 163 8.76 -11.91 -4.38
C ILE A 163 8.43 -13.36 -4.65
N GLU A 164 8.34 -13.71 -5.93
CA GLU A 164 7.96 -15.05 -6.38
C GLU A 164 9.15 -15.70 -7.08
N VAL A 165 9.47 -16.94 -6.69
CA VAL A 165 10.57 -17.72 -7.26
C VAL A 165 10.05 -19.07 -7.71
N ALA A 166 10.31 -19.40 -8.98
CA ALA A 166 9.92 -20.67 -9.58
C ALA A 166 11.15 -21.49 -9.99
N ASP A 167 11.08 -22.80 -9.74
CA ASP A 167 12.03 -23.81 -10.21
C ASP A 167 11.54 -24.39 -11.55
N MET A 168 12.45 -24.49 -12.51
CA MET A 168 12.20 -25.09 -13.82
C MET A 168 13.39 -25.95 -14.23
N PRO A 169 13.20 -27.04 -15.00
CA PRO A 169 14.31 -27.76 -15.60
C PRO A 169 15.18 -26.82 -16.46
N GLY A 170 16.51 -26.90 -16.31
CA GLY A 170 17.40 -26.01 -17.05
C GLY A 170 18.89 -26.17 -16.78
N ASP A 171 19.68 -25.15 -17.14
CA ASP A 171 21.14 -25.17 -17.20
C ASP A 171 21.81 -24.24 -16.16
N GLY A 172 21.10 -23.86 -15.11
CA GLY A 172 21.59 -22.98 -14.05
C GLY A 172 21.26 -21.50 -14.25
N ARG A 173 20.43 -21.16 -15.25
CA ARG A 173 20.10 -19.75 -15.55
C ARG A 173 19.16 -19.14 -14.52
N LEU A 174 19.39 -17.85 -14.26
CA LEU A 174 18.49 -16.98 -13.51
C LEU A 174 17.75 -16.06 -14.49
N GLN A 175 16.42 -16.11 -14.49
CA GLN A 175 15.55 -15.22 -15.24
C GLN A 175 14.86 -14.25 -14.28
N LEU A 176 14.73 -12.99 -14.69
CA LEU A 176 14.18 -11.91 -13.87
C LEU A 176 13.05 -11.20 -14.61
N THR A 177 11.89 -11.03 -13.97
CA THR A 177 10.76 -10.26 -14.52
C THR A 177 10.17 -9.29 -13.50
N GLY A 178 9.37 -8.32 -13.97
CA GLY A 178 8.75 -7.30 -13.12
C GLY A 178 9.42 -5.92 -13.16
N LYS A 179 10.03 -5.57 -14.31
CA LYS A 179 10.66 -4.24 -14.56
C LYS A 179 11.62 -3.79 -13.46
N LEU A 180 12.54 -4.66 -13.09
CA LEU A 180 13.55 -4.39 -12.08
C LEU A 180 14.61 -3.40 -12.60
N GLY A 181 14.99 -2.43 -11.76
CA GLY A 181 16.19 -1.61 -11.98
C GLY A 181 17.47 -2.44 -11.89
N ASP A 182 18.60 -1.87 -12.32
CA ASP A 182 19.86 -2.62 -12.41
C ASP A 182 20.40 -3.01 -11.03
N VAL A 183 20.23 -2.15 -10.00
CA VAL A 183 20.61 -2.45 -8.61
C VAL A 183 19.84 -3.67 -8.09
N LEU A 184 18.56 -3.76 -8.45
CA LEU A 184 17.70 -4.83 -7.98
C LEU A 184 18.01 -6.16 -8.70
N LYS A 185 18.41 -6.13 -9.98
CA LYS A 185 18.89 -7.33 -10.69
C LYS A 185 20.15 -7.88 -10.03
N GLU A 186 21.12 -7.01 -9.75
CA GLU A 186 22.35 -7.38 -9.04
C GLU A 186 22.04 -7.97 -7.66
N SER A 187 21.10 -7.38 -6.92
CA SER A 187 20.66 -7.90 -5.62
C SER A 187 20.18 -9.36 -5.69
N VAL A 188 19.41 -9.73 -6.71
CA VAL A 188 18.93 -11.12 -6.86
C VAL A 188 20.09 -12.08 -7.17
N GLU A 189 21.05 -11.66 -8.00
CA GLU A 189 22.24 -12.46 -8.31
C GLU A 189 23.12 -12.69 -7.06
N VAL A 190 23.28 -11.66 -6.23
CA VAL A 190 24.00 -11.74 -4.96
C VAL A 190 23.27 -12.67 -3.99
N ALA A 191 21.95 -12.55 -3.87
CA ALA A 191 21.14 -13.44 -3.03
C ALA A 191 21.28 -14.91 -3.46
N LEU A 192 21.19 -15.20 -4.77
CA LEU A 192 21.39 -16.55 -5.30
C LEU A 192 22.80 -17.08 -5.02
N SER A 193 23.81 -16.23 -5.19
CA SER A 193 25.21 -16.60 -4.91
C SER A 193 25.42 -16.94 -3.44
N TRP A 194 24.82 -16.16 -2.53
CA TRP A 194 24.87 -16.42 -1.10
C TRP A 194 24.18 -17.73 -0.72
N VAL A 195 22.97 -17.98 -1.25
CA VAL A 195 22.23 -19.22 -1.00
C VAL A 195 23.01 -20.44 -1.51
N LYS A 196 23.64 -20.36 -2.68
CA LYS A 196 24.50 -21.42 -3.22
C LYS A 196 25.70 -21.70 -2.32
N ALA A 197 26.36 -20.65 -1.81
CA ALA A 197 27.53 -20.79 -0.96
C ALA A 197 27.22 -21.43 0.40
N HIS A 198 26.01 -21.20 0.93
CA HIS A 198 25.59 -21.70 2.25
C HIS A 198 24.59 -22.87 2.15
N ALA A 199 24.42 -23.47 0.97
CA ALA A 199 23.38 -24.47 0.72
C ALA A 199 23.44 -25.66 1.67
N PHE A 200 24.65 -26.13 2.00
CA PHE A 200 24.85 -27.23 2.95
C PHE A 200 24.55 -26.84 4.39
N GLU A 201 25.03 -25.67 4.84
CA GLU A 201 24.78 -25.15 6.18
C GLU A 201 23.29 -24.91 6.44
N LEU A 202 22.56 -24.50 5.40
CA LEU A 202 21.11 -24.30 5.42
C LEU A 202 20.31 -25.61 5.30
N GLY A 203 20.98 -26.76 5.10
CA GLY A 203 20.34 -28.06 4.92
C GLY A 203 19.59 -28.21 3.59
N LEU A 204 19.94 -27.42 2.57
CA LEU A 204 19.38 -27.49 1.22
C LEU A 204 20.05 -28.55 0.35
N THR A 205 21.28 -28.95 0.69
CA THR A 205 22.02 -30.05 0.05
C THR A 205 22.51 -31.05 1.08
N SER A 206 22.68 -32.31 0.66
CA SER A 206 23.21 -33.37 1.53
C SER A 206 24.73 -33.36 1.67
N ASP A 207 25.44 -32.67 0.76
CA ASP A 207 26.91 -32.59 0.74
C ASP A 207 27.37 -31.15 0.38
N PRO A 208 28.49 -30.66 0.96
CA PRO A 208 29.02 -29.31 0.69
C PRO A 208 29.41 -29.03 -0.76
N THR A 209 29.72 -30.06 -1.55
CA THR A 209 30.16 -29.92 -2.95
C THR A 209 29.00 -29.98 -3.95
N THR A 210 27.78 -30.26 -3.46
CA THR A 210 26.61 -30.39 -4.32
C THR A 210 26.20 -29.04 -4.90
N ASN A 211 26.21 -28.92 -6.22
CA ASN A 211 25.65 -27.75 -6.90
C ASN A 211 24.11 -27.84 -6.90
N ILE A 212 23.47 -27.06 -6.02
CA ILE A 212 22.01 -26.99 -5.88
C ILE A 212 21.30 -26.55 -7.18
N MET A 213 21.99 -25.87 -8.09
CA MET A 213 21.44 -25.40 -9.37
C MET A 213 21.61 -26.41 -10.51
N LYS A 214 22.17 -27.59 -10.26
CA LYS A 214 22.37 -28.59 -11.31
C LYS A 214 21.01 -29.00 -11.90
N GLU A 215 20.89 -28.95 -13.23
CA GLU A 215 19.67 -29.29 -13.99
C GLU A 215 18.46 -28.38 -13.70
N ARG A 216 18.69 -27.22 -13.08
CA ARG A 216 17.65 -26.26 -12.71
C ARG A 216 17.92 -24.89 -13.31
N SER A 217 16.87 -24.19 -13.69
CA SER A 217 16.85 -22.77 -13.94
C SER A 217 15.81 -22.14 -13.03
N ILE A 218 16.09 -20.93 -12.56
CA ILE A 218 15.24 -20.23 -11.61
C ILE A 218 14.67 -18.98 -12.27
N HIS A 219 13.39 -18.73 -12.06
CA HIS A 219 12.76 -17.48 -12.45
C HIS A 219 12.31 -16.73 -11.21
N VAL A 220 12.84 -15.52 -11.03
CA VAL A 220 12.40 -14.58 -10.00
C VAL A 220 11.50 -13.53 -10.64
N HIS A 221 10.28 -13.43 -10.14
CA HIS A 221 9.35 -12.36 -10.43
C HIS A 221 9.24 -11.43 -9.22
N CYS A 222 9.37 -10.14 -9.46
CA CYS A 222 9.19 -9.10 -8.45
C CYS A 222 8.26 -8.04 -9.05
N PRO A 223 6.94 -8.09 -8.77
CA PRO A 223 5.97 -7.12 -9.29
C PRO A 223 6.41 -5.69 -9.01
N SER A 224 6.62 -4.92 -10.08
CA SER A 224 6.66 -3.47 -10.02
C SER A 224 5.22 -2.95 -10.12
N GLY A 225 4.80 -2.09 -9.20
CA GLY A 225 3.72 -1.14 -9.51
C GLY A 225 4.15 -0.16 -10.61
N ALA A 226 3.44 0.95 -10.76
CA ALA A 226 3.76 1.97 -11.77
C ALA A 226 5.08 2.74 -11.53
N ILE A 227 5.76 2.50 -10.41
CA ILE A 227 6.96 3.24 -9.98
C ILE A 227 8.20 2.33 -10.07
N PRO A 228 9.24 2.70 -10.85
CA PRO A 228 10.49 1.97 -10.91
C PRO A 228 11.15 1.84 -9.54
N LYS A 229 11.58 0.63 -9.20
CA LYS A 229 12.24 0.32 -7.92
C LYS A 229 13.72 0.10 -8.19
N ASP A 230 14.58 0.89 -7.56
CA ASP A 230 16.04 0.85 -7.76
C ASP A 230 16.79 0.96 -6.43
N GLY A 231 16.38 0.14 -5.45
CA GLY A 231 17.01 0.06 -4.13
C GLY A 231 17.24 -1.40 -3.71
N PRO A 232 18.33 -1.72 -2.99
CA PRO A 232 18.68 -3.09 -2.60
C PRO A 232 17.87 -3.62 -1.41
N SER A 233 16.86 -2.89 -0.94
CA SER A 233 16.13 -3.15 0.31
C SER A 233 15.26 -4.41 0.29
N SER A 234 15.32 -5.24 -0.75
CA SER A 234 14.61 -6.52 -0.80
C SER A 234 15.55 -7.73 -0.80
N GLY A 235 16.86 -7.53 -0.56
CA GLY A 235 17.87 -8.60 -0.62
C GLY A 235 17.55 -9.79 0.29
N ILE A 236 17.12 -9.53 1.53
CA ILE A 236 16.72 -10.61 2.45
C ILE A 236 15.48 -11.36 1.96
N GLY A 237 14.50 -10.64 1.38
CA GLY A 237 13.30 -11.23 0.80
C GLY A 237 13.62 -12.17 -0.36
N GLN A 238 14.56 -11.78 -1.22
CA GLN A 238 15.03 -12.60 -2.34
C GLN A 238 15.74 -13.87 -1.85
N ALA A 239 16.63 -13.75 -0.86
CA ALA A 239 17.34 -14.88 -0.28
C ALA A 239 16.38 -15.87 0.40
N ILE A 240 15.44 -15.37 1.21
CA ILE A 240 14.45 -16.20 1.90
C ILE A 240 13.50 -16.88 0.90
N ALA A 241 13.11 -16.21 -0.19
CA ALA A 241 12.29 -16.83 -1.22
C ALA A 241 13.02 -18.00 -1.92
N LEU A 242 14.31 -17.82 -2.23
CA LEU A 242 15.15 -18.91 -2.77
C LEU A 242 15.29 -20.08 -1.79
N ILE A 243 15.56 -19.81 -0.51
CA ILE A 243 15.67 -20.83 0.53
C ILE A 243 14.33 -21.57 0.71
N SER A 244 13.23 -20.82 0.72
CA SER A 244 11.87 -21.36 0.81
C SER A 244 11.59 -22.33 -0.34
N LEU A 245 11.88 -21.93 -1.58
CA LEU A 245 11.72 -22.77 -2.76
C LEU A 245 12.56 -24.05 -2.66
N PHE A 246 13.86 -23.92 -2.37
CA PHE A 246 14.78 -25.07 -2.34
C PHE A 246 14.52 -26.03 -1.18
N SER A 247 14.06 -25.53 -0.04
CA SER A 247 13.72 -26.37 1.12
C SER A 247 12.32 -26.97 1.03
N GLY A 248 11.47 -26.50 0.10
CA GLY A 248 10.06 -26.85 0.03
C GLY A 248 9.24 -26.35 1.23
N LYS A 249 9.79 -25.44 2.04
CA LYS A 249 9.14 -24.87 3.23
C LYS A 249 8.59 -23.50 2.91
N SER A 250 7.31 -23.31 3.13
CA SER A 250 6.63 -22.06 2.83
C SER A 250 6.85 -21.01 3.93
N VAL A 251 6.90 -19.73 3.55
CA VAL A 251 7.07 -18.62 4.50
C VAL A 251 5.69 -18.16 4.97
N PRO A 252 5.47 -17.95 6.29
CA PRO A 252 4.19 -17.48 6.80
C PRO A 252 3.75 -16.20 6.06
N PRO A 253 2.50 -16.13 5.55
CA PRO A 253 2.06 -14.97 4.77
C PRO A 253 1.95 -13.73 5.66
N THR A 254 1.80 -13.90 6.97
CA THR A 254 1.81 -12.81 7.95
C THR A 254 3.18 -12.21 8.23
N MET A 255 4.25 -12.67 7.55
CA MET A 255 5.61 -12.17 7.71
C MET A 255 6.02 -11.31 6.52
N ALA A 256 6.29 -10.03 6.78
CA ALA A 256 6.86 -9.11 5.82
C ALA A 256 8.31 -8.77 6.18
N MET A 257 9.17 -8.56 5.18
CA MET A 257 10.60 -8.28 5.38
C MET A 257 11.15 -7.20 4.45
N THR A 258 12.21 -6.52 4.90
CA THR A 258 12.99 -5.51 4.17
C THR A 258 14.44 -5.53 4.63
#